data_AF-A0A8B7Y6C6-F1
#
_entry.id   AF-A0A8B7Y6C6-F1
#
_cell.length_a   1.000
_cell.length_b   1.000
_cell.length_c   1.000
_cell.angle_alpha   90.00
_cell.angle_beta   90.00
_cell.angle_gamma   90.00
#
_symmetry.space_group_name_H-M   'P 1'
#
loop_
_entity.id
_entity.type
_entity.pdbx_description
1 polymer ?
#
loop_
_entity_poly.entity_id
_entity_poly.type
_entity_poly.pdbx_seq_one_letter_code
_entity_poly.pdbx_strand_id
1 'polypeptide(L)'
;MTGFSSPLGLLLLTIPLMTMIPTRAQYCSLRPGGCCAGRDDTCTAPMADTLCYCDEFCLRSKDPDCCPDVFNNCTALPSTKSPLSPNPIAKADCTYQGRNLFAGDSIKVNCNACTCLPTVGGYQVECEENICLITEEIINNVNAEDNGWRASNYSFLWGMTLEEGIQRRLGTLKPGRSVSAMTEVDIEQTTDLPENFDCRQKWPDWIEGIMDQGNCGSSWAVSTTAVASDRLAIQSMGHMRAPLSTQNLLSCNTRGQRGCDGGRIDRAWFYLRRFGIVTDQCYPYQSGRDEASKMKRYACMLPRYQSSPCPSNKMTSGKYQSSPPYRLSRKEEDIMAEILKNGPVQATLLVKEDFYSYAGGVYKYTRQSVKKSSKRRRKGYHSVRVLGWGVDRTDPEKPRPYWLCANSWGSQWGENGYFRVLRGQNECEIESFVLGVWGNVDMDMMQG
;
A
#
# COMPACT_ATOMS: atom_id res chain seq x y z
N MET A 1 -65.21 51.38 18.98
CA MET A 1 -63.85 50.93 18.66
C MET A 1 -63.68 49.56 19.32
N THR A 2 -64.23 48.50 18.73
CA THR A 2 -63.52 47.50 17.88
C THR A 2 -62.44 46.76 18.69
N GLY A 3 -62.46 45.46 19.00
CA GLY A 3 -63.10 44.28 18.41
C GLY A 3 -62.03 43.32 17.86
N PHE A 4 -62.18 42.00 18.09
CA PHE A 4 -61.54 40.85 17.39
C PHE A 4 -60.05 40.54 17.72
N SER A 5 -59.49 39.33 17.68
CA SER A 5 -59.91 37.90 17.65
C SER A 5 -58.62 37.04 17.58
N SER A 6 -58.63 35.81 18.11
CA SER A 6 -57.60 34.78 17.85
C SER A 6 -57.71 34.28 16.38
N PRO A 7 -56.67 33.68 15.73
CA PRO A 7 -56.37 32.26 15.96
C PRO A 7 -54.93 31.74 15.69
N LEU A 8 -54.77 30.46 16.06
CA LEU A 8 -53.76 29.44 15.79
C LEU A 8 -52.78 29.63 14.61
N GLY A 9 -51.49 29.41 14.87
CA GLY A 9 -50.46 29.11 13.88
C GLY A 9 -49.94 27.67 13.99
N LEU A 10 -50.20 26.86 12.97
CA LEU A 10 -49.58 25.55 12.71
C LEU A 10 -48.09 25.74 12.36
N LEU A 11 -47.17 25.11 13.08
CA LEU A 11 -45.79 24.90 12.60
C LEU A 11 -45.73 23.56 11.85
N LEU A 12 -45.71 23.63 10.51
CA LEU A 12 -45.38 22.51 9.63
C LEU A 12 -43.86 22.37 9.56
N LEU A 13 -43.34 21.22 10.02
CA LEU A 13 -41.98 20.78 9.76
C LEU A 13 -41.79 20.51 8.26
N THR A 14 -40.89 21.25 7.62
CA THR A 14 -40.41 20.96 6.27
C THR A 14 -39.39 19.82 6.32
N ILE A 15 -39.80 18.64 5.88
CA ILE A 15 -38.88 17.52 5.57
C ILE A 15 -38.35 17.78 4.14
N PRO A 16 -37.03 17.78 3.89
CA PRO A 16 -36.53 17.93 2.53
C PRO A 16 -36.87 16.68 1.72
N LEU A 17 -37.51 16.90 0.57
CA LEU A 17 -37.86 15.88 -0.40
C LEU A 17 -36.56 15.25 -0.92
N MET A 18 -36.23 14.06 -0.42
CA MET A 18 -35.14 13.24 -0.94
C MET A 18 -35.55 12.84 -2.37
N THR A 19 -34.85 13.38 -3.36
CA THR A 19 -35.07 13.06 -4.78
C THR A 19 -34.77 11.58 -5.00
N MET A 20 -35.83 10.81 -5.22
CA MET A 20 -35.75 9.41 -5.64
C MET A 20 -35.09 9.35 -7.01
N ILE A 21 -33.89 8.77 -7.08
CA ILE A 21 -33.22 8.43 -8.34
C ILE A 21 -33.98 7.23 -8.93
N PRO A 22 -34.64 7.33 -10.10
CA PRO A 22 -35.38 6.21 -10.68
C PRO A 22 -34.41 5.12 -11.16
N THR A 23 -34.50 3.92 -10.58
CA THR A 23 -33.65 2.75 -10.87
C THR A 23 -34.17 1.87 -12.03
N ARG A 24 -34.93 2.46 -12.94
CA ARG A 24 -35.25 1.86 -14.25
C ARG A 24 -35.35 3.01 -15.23
N ALA A 25 -34.68 2.91 -16.37
CA ALA A 25 -34.66 3.94 -17.40
C ALA A 25 -36.09 4.34 -17.81
N GLN A 26 -36.63 5.34 -17.13
CA GLN A 26 -37.98 5.89 -17.30
C GLN A 26 -37.79 7.40 -17.34
N TYR A 27 -37.40 7.91 -18.49
CA TYR A 27 -37.07 9.32 -18.70
C TYR A 27 -38.19 9.97 -19.49
N CYS A 28 -38.46 9.50 -20.70
CA CYS A 28 -39.54 10.01 -21.55
C CYS A 28 -40.93 9.67 -21.02
N SER A 29 -41.05 8.54 -20.33
CA SER A 29 -42.30 8.11 -19.69
C SER A 29 -42.72 8.98 -18.49
N LEU A 30 -41.77 9.68 -17.86
CA LEU A 30 -42.03 10.57 -16.71
C LEU A 30 -41.96 12.06 -17.08
N ARG A 31 -41.62 12.40 -18.32
CA ARG A 31 -41.55 13.79 -18.79
C ARG A 31 -42.95 14.42 -18.83
N PRO A 32 -43.15 15.59 -18.19
CA PRO A 32 -44.37 16.36 -18.35
C PRO A 32 -44.56 16.75 -19.83
N GLY A 33 -45.66 16.32 -20.45
CA GLY A 33 -45.94 16.53 -21.88
C GLY A 33 -45.51 15.39 -22.80
N GLY A 34 -44.90 14.32 -22.28
CA GLY A 34 -44.57 13.11 -23.05
C GLY A 34 -43.50 13.35 -24.12
N CYS A 35 -43.60 12.63 -25.23
CA CYS A 35 -42.66 12.71 -26.34
C CYS A 35 -43.03 13.84 -27.31
N CYS A 36 -42.02 14.48 -27.90
CA CYS A 36 -42.23 15.60 -28.83
C CYS A 36 -42.14 15.15 -30.28
N ALA A 37 -42.98 15.72 -31.13
CA ALA A 37 -42.96 15.46 -32.57
C ALA A 37 -41.77 16.16 -33.22
N GLY A 38 -41.10 15.49 -34.17
CA GLY A 38 -39.92 16.03 -34.84
C GLY A 38 -38.68 16.12 -33.94
N ARG A 39 -37.75 17.03 -34.28
CA ARG A 39 -36.57 17.34 -33.45
C ARG A 39 -36.89 18.55 -32.59
N ASP A 40 -36.72 18.42 -31.28
CA ASP A 40 -36.98 19.48 -30.32
C ASP A 40 -35.92 19.46 -29.22
N ASP A 41 -34.99 20.41 -29.29
CA ASP A 41 -33.87 20.51 -28.36
C ASP A 41 -34.33 20.89 -26.93
N THR A 42 -35.60 21.27 -26.72
CA THR A 42 -36.20 21.46 -25.39
C THR A 42 -36.90 20.20 -24.85
N CYS A 43 -36.98 19.16 -25.67
CA CYS A 43 -37.61 17.89 -25.34
C CYS A 43 -36.66 16.96 -24.57
N THR A 44 -36.25 17.38 -23.38
CA THR A 44 -35.25 16.66 -22.58
C THR A 44 -35.80 16.09 -21.28
N ALA A 45 -35.10 15.09 -20.75
CA ALA A 45 -35.31 14.51 -19.42
C ALA A 45 -33.95 14.34 -18.70
N PRO A 46 -33.91 14.49 -17.37
CA PRO A 46 -32.67 14.36 -16.60
C PRO A 46 -32.21 12.90 -16.49
N MET A 47 -30.95 12.64 -16.84
CA MET A 47 -30.29 11.34 -16.76
C MET A 47 -28.95 11.48 -16.03
N ALA A 48 -28.93 11.07 -14.76
CA ALA A 48 -27.80 11.30 -13.85
C ALA A 48 -27.40 12.79 -13.77
N ASP A 49 -26.22 13.16 -14.27
CA ASP A 49 -25.65 14.52 -14.29
C ASP A 49 -25.82 15.24 -15.64
N THR A 50 -26.52 14.64 -16.61
CA THR A 50 -26.78 15.22 -17.94
C THR A 50 -28.26 15.18 -18.31
N LEU A 51 -28.58 15.72 -19.50
CA LEU A 51 -29.90 15.65 -20.13
C LEU A 51 -29.87 14.65 -21.28
N CYS A 52 -30.97 13.92 -21.47
CA CYS A 52 -31.21 13.10 -22.64
C CYS A 52 -32.47 13.57 -23.39
N TYR A 53 -32.58 13.27 -24.69
CA TYR A 53 -33.70 13.73 -25.54
C TYR A 53 -34.80 12.67 -25.72
N CYS A 54 -36.05 13.15 -25.75
CA CYS A 54 -37.30 12.38 -25.83
C CYS A 54 -38.15 12.69 -27.07
N ASP A 55 -37.52 13.14 -28.15
CA ASP A 55 -38.19 13.53 -29.39
C ASP A 55 -38.14 12.41 -30.45
N GLU A 56 -38.93 12.56 -31.51
CA GLU A 56 -39.00 11.57 -32.60
C GLU A 56 -37.72 11.50 -33.44
N PHE A 57 -36.83 12.50 -33.35
CA PHE A 57 -35.52 12.43 -34.02
C PHE A 57 -34.68 11.28 -33.45
N CYS A 58 -34.76 11.05 -32.14
CA CYS A 58 -34.16 9.91 -31.46
C CYS A 58 -34.72 8.53 -31.86
N LEU A 59 -35.84 8.47 -32.60
CA LEU A 59 -36.34 7.21 -33.17
C LEU A 59 -35.64 6.84 -34.48
N ARG A 60 -34.96 7.80 -35.13
CA ARG A 60 -34.29 7.62 -36.43
C ARG A 60 -32.81 7.27 -36.28
N SER A 61 -32.19 7.74 -35.21
CA SER A 61 -30.77 7.57 -34.91
C SER A 61 -30.63 7.13 -33.45
N LYS A 62 -29.97 6.00 -33.17
CA LYS A 62 -29.60 5.62 -31.79
C LYS A 62 -28.38 6.42 -31.34
N ASP A 63 -28.51 7.74 -31.35
CA ASP A 63 -27.45 8.63 -30.89
C ASP A 63 -27.33 8.54 -29.36
N PRO A 64 -26.11 8.72 -28.80
CA PRO A 64 -25.85 8.56 -27.37
C PRO A 64 -26.60 9.57 -26.49
N ASP A 65 -27.09 10.67 -27.07
CA ASP A 65 -27.80 11.72 -26.35
C ASP A 65 -29.31 11.41 -26.18
N CYS A 66 -29.80 10.31 -26.76
CA CYS A 66 -31.19 9.90 -26.70
C CYS A 66 -31.53 9.13 -25.41
N CYS A 67 -32.70 9.42 -24.82
CA CYS A 67 -33.12 8.74 -23.62
C CYS A 67 -33.35 7.22 -23.87
N PRO A 68 -32.88 6.33 -22.98
CA PRO A 68 -32.97 4.89 -23.21
C PRO A 68 -34.39 4.32 -23.37
N ASP A 69 -35.44 5.00 -22.86
CA ASP A 69 -36.83 4.58 -23.01
C ASP A 69 -37.59 5.20 -24.19
N VAL A 70 -36.93 6.06 -24.99
CA VAL A 70 -37.57 6.78 -26.11
C VAL A 70 -38.23 5.83 -27.11
N PHE A 71 -37.59 4.71 -27.47
CA PHE A 71 -38.12 3.77 -28.46
C PHE A 71 -39.38 3.04 -27.97
N ASN A 72 -39.42 2.69 -26.69
CA ASN A 72 -40.52 1.93 -26.11
C ASN A 72 -41.72 2.82 -25.73
N ASN A 73 -41.48 4.13 -25.56
CA ASN A 73 -42.47 5.07 -25.05
C ASN A 73 -42.99 6.05 -26.10
N CYS A 74 -42.19 6.38 -27.12
CA CYS A 74 -42.50 7.40 -28.12
C CYS A 74 -42.88 6.81 -29.48
N THR A 75 -42.91 5.49 -29.64
CA THR A 75 -43.40 4.86 -30.87
C THR A 75 -44.93 4.88 -30.89
N ALA A 76 -45.52 5.39 -31.98
CA ALA A 76 -46.97 5.53 -32.18
C ALA A 76 -47.73 4.19 -32.37
N LEU A 77 -47.26 3.10 -31.78
CA LEU A 77 -48.01 1.85 -31.70
C LEU A 77 -48.89 1.92 -30.44
N PRO A 78 -50.22 1.77 -30.57
CA PRO A 78 -51.11 1.81 -29.42
C PRO A 78 -50.88 0.56 -28.56
N SER A 79 -49.99 0.65 -27.58
CA SER A 79 -49.88 -0.39 -26.56
C SER A 79 -50.99 -0.15 -25.54
N THR A 80 -51.99 -1.03 -25.56
CA THR A 80 -52.92 -1.24 -24.46
C THR A 80 -52.13 -1.57 -23.20
N LYS A 81 -51.78 -0.55 -22.40
CA LYS A 81 -51.24 -0.76 -21.06
C LYS A 81 -52.16 -0.07 -20.08
N SER A 82 -52.91 -0.90 -19.36
CA SER A 82 -53.62 -0.52 -18.14
C SER A 82 -52.71 0.31 -17.24
N PRO A 83 -53.26 1.25 -16.44
CA PRO A 83 -52.48 1.96 -15.45
C PRO A 83 -51.79 0.94 -14.55
N LEU A 84 -50.45 0.94 -14.57
CA LEU A 84 -49.66 0.18 -13.61
C LEU A 84 -50.05 0.72 -12.23
N SER A 85 -50.71 -0.12 -11.44
CA SER A 85 -50.80 0.01 -9.99
C SER A 85 -49.44 0.47 -9.45
N PRO A 86 -49.37 1.33 -8.42
CA PRO A 86 -48.10 1.66 -7.77
C PRO A 86 -47.41 0.35 -7.42
N ASN A 87 -46.35 0.01 -8.16
CA ASN A 87 -45.61 -1.22 -7.91
C ASN A 87 -45.14 -1.16 -6.46
N PRO A 88 -45.34 -2.23 -5.67
CA PRO A 88 -44.75 -2.29 -4.35
C PRO A 88 -43.24 -2.05 -4.51
N ILE A 89 -42.68 -1.19 -3.65
CA ILE A 89 -41.24 -0.97 -3.53
C ILE A 89 -40.58 -2.34 -3.67
N ALA A 90 -39.77 -2.53 -4.72
CA ALA A 90 -39.20 -3.84 -5.03
C ALA A 90 -38.49 -4.34 -3.77
N LYS A 91 -39.04 -5.40 -3.17
CA LYS A 91 -38.50 -5.99 -1.95
C LYS A 91 -37.12 -6.51 -2.31
N ALA A 92 -36.10 -6.11 -1.56
CA ALA A 92 -34.75 -6.57 -1.78
C ALA A 92 -34.69 -8.10 -1.73
N ASP A 93 -33.95 -8.68 -2.65
CA ASP A 93 -33.78 -10.13 -2.74
C ASP A 93 -32.92 -10.65 -1.58
N CYS A 94 -31.90 -9.87 -1.19
CA CYS A 94 -31.09 -10.12 -0.01
C CYS A 94 -30.99 -8.87 0.89
N THR A 95 -30.81 -9.07 2.19
CA THR A 95 -30.35 -8.03 3.12
C THR A 95 -29.08 -8.50 3.81
N TYR A 96 -27.99 -7.72 3.74
CA TYR A 96 -26.71 -8.09 4.33
C TYR A 96 -26.01 -6.87 4.94
N GLN A 97 -25.63 -7.00 6.22
CA GLN A 97 -25.03 -5.92 7.03
C GLN A 97 -25.82 -4.58 6.97
N GLY A 98 -27.16 -4.67 7.00
CA GLY A 98 -28.04 -3.50 6.92
C GLY A 98 -28.19 -2.89 5.53
N ARG A 99 -27.62 -3.50 4.48
CA ARG A 99 -27.82 -3.08 3.08
C ARG A 99 -28.78 -4.02 2.36
N ASN A 100 -29.66 -3.42 1.55
CA ASN A 100 -30.56 -4.13 0.66
C ASN A 100 -29.87 -4.38 -0.67
N LEU A 101 -29.87 -5.63 -1.12
CA LEU A 101 -29.23 -6.09 -2.35
C LEU A 101 -30.26 -6.78 -3.24
N PHE A 102 -30.19 -6.54 -4.53
CA PHE A 102 -30.96 -7.26 -5.54
C PHE A 102 -30.17 -8.42 -6.11
N ALA A 103 -30.83 -9.35 -6.79
CA ALA A 103 -30.20 -10.49 -7.43
C ALA A 103 -29.06 -10.05 -8.36
N GLY A 104 -27.86 -10.58 -8.13
CA GLY A 104 -26.64 -10.23 -8.86
C GLY A 104 -25.87 -9.03 -8.30
N ASP A 105 -26.45 -8.25 -7.39
CA ASP A 105 -25.72 -7.19 -6.70
C ASP A 105 -24.60 -7.76 -5.85
N SER A 106 -23.46 -7.07 -5.85
CA SER A 106 -22.28 -7.46 -5.11
C SER A 106 -21.75 -6.28 -4.30
N ILE A 107 -21.44 -6.50 -3.02
CA ILE A 107 -20.79 -5.51 -2.16
C ILE A 107 -19.43 -6.02 -1.70
N LYS A 108 -18.48 -5.09 -1.55
CA LYS A 108 -17.16 -5.42 -1.01
C LYS A 108 -17.17 -5.27 0.51
N VAL A 109 -16.93 -6.37 1.23
CA VAL A 109 -16.73 -6.40 2.68
C VAL A 109 -15.27 -6.72 2.96
N ASN A 110 -14.52 -5.70 3.35
CA ASN A 110 -13.06 -5.74 3.43
C ASN A 110 -12.46 -6.25 2.10
N CYS A 111 -11.84 -7.43 2.08
CA CYS A 111 -11.22 -7.99 0.87
C CYS A 111 -12.14 -8.94 0.09
N ASN A 112 -13.32 -9.26 0.60
CA ASN A 112 -14.22 -10.25 0.02
C ASN A 112 -15.37 -9.57 -0.73
N ALA A 113 -15.68 -10.06 -1.92
CA ALA A 113 -16.93 -9.74 -2.60
C ALA A 113 -18.06 -10.62 -2.06
N CYS A 114 -19.19 -9.99 -1.72
CA CYS A 114 -20.40 -10.62 -1.22
C CYS A 114 -21.54 -10.38 -2.20
N THR A 115 -21.97 -11.43 -2.90
CA THR A 115 -22.93 -11.35 -4.01
C THR A 115 -24.26 -11.99 -3.62
N CYS A 116 -25.37 -11.32 -3.92
CA CYS A 116 -26.71 -11.89 -3.75
C CYS A 116 -27.01 -12.85 -4.91
N LEU A 117 -27.03 -14.16 -4.64
CA LEU A 117 -27.20 -15.21 -5.64
C LEU A 117 -28.52 -15.97 -5.43
N PRO A 118 -29.18 -16.44 -6.51
CA PRO A 118 -30.36 -17.29 -6.41
C PRO A 118 -30.00 -18.67 -5.86
N THR A 119 -30.81 -19.18 -4.92
CA THR A 119 -30.69 -20.52 -4.32
C THR A 119 -32.00 -21.28 -4.48
N VAL A 120 -32.01 -22.58 -4.13
CA VAL A 120 -33.19 -23.47 -4.27
C VAL A 120 -34.43 -23.02 -3.46
N GLY A 121 -34.28 -22.02 -2.58
CA GLY A 121 -35.36 -21.49 -1.74
C GLY A 121 -35.50 -19.95 -1.74
N GLY A 122 -34.87 -19.23 -2.66
CA GLY A 122 -34.91 -17.77 -2.72
C GLY A 122 -33.59 -17.16 -3.14
N TYR A 123 -33.09 -16.20 -2.36
CA TYR A 123 -31.80 -15.56 -2.60
C TYR A 123 -30.97 -15.55 -1.32
N GLN A 124 -29.66 -15.76 -1.46
CA GLN A 124 -28.73 -15.72 -0.35
C GLN A 124 -27.47 -14.97 -0.75
N VAL A 125 -26.89 -14.25 0.20
CA VAL A 125 -25.58 -13.64 0.00
C VAL A 125 -24.50 -14.70 0.19
N GLU A 126 -23.72 -14.92 -0.86
CA GLU A 126 -22.50 -15.71 -0.81
C GLU A 126 -21.31 -14.76 -0.87
N CYS A 127 -20.43 -14.88 0.12
CA CYS A 127 -19.19 -14.11 0.20
C CYS A 127 -18.00 -14.99 -0.13
N GLU A 128 -17.02 -14.40 -0.79
CA GLU A 128 -15.69 -14.99 -0.87
C GLU A 128 -15.11 -15.22 0.53
N GLU A 129 -14.30 -16.27 0.68
CA GLU A 129 -13.64 -16.63 1.93
C GLU A 129 -12.14 -16.32 1.90
N ASN A 130 -11.75 -15.24 1.21
CA ASN A 130 -10.35 -14.82 1.18
C ASN A 130 -9.92 -14.34 2.57
N ILE A 131 -8.67 -14.63 2.90
CA ILE A 131 -8.05 -14.14 4.13
C ILE A 131 -7.66 -12.69 3.87
N CYS A 132 -8.28 -11.74 4.56
CA CYS A 132 -7.92 -10.32 4.44
C CYS A 132 -6.65 -9.99 5.22
N LEU A 133 -5.85 -9.05 4.68
CA LEU A 133 -4.56 -8.65 5.21
C LEU A 133 -4.67 -8.00 6.60
N ILE A 134 -5.60 -7.06 6.74
CA ILE A 134 -5.95 -6.39 7.99
C ILE A 134 -7.42 -6.68 8.27
N THR A 135 -7.73 -7.02 9.53
CA THR A 135 -9.12 -7.21 9.99
C THR A 135 -9.31 -6.48 11.32
N GLU A 136 -10.55 -6.10 11.62
CA GLU A 136 -10.91 -5.57 12.95
C GLU A 136 -10.58 -6.57 14.05
N GLU A 137 -10.73 -7.88 13.80
CA GLU A 137 -10.35 -8.93 14.76
C GLU A 137 -8.88 -8.83 15.17
N ILE A 138 -7.95 -8.71 14.22
CA ILE A 138 -6.52 -8.58 14.51
C ILE A 138 -6.27 -7.30 15.33
N ILE A 139 -6.84 -6.18 14.91
CA ILE A 139 -6.66 -4.88 15.57
C ILE A 139 -7.16 -4.93 17.02
N ASN A 140 -8.38 -5.43 17.21
CA ASN A 140 -9.00 -5.52 18.53
C ASN A 140 -8.24 -6.48 19.44
N ASN A 141 -7.79 -7.64 18.92
CA ASN A 141 -7.02 -8.60 19.72
C ASN A 141 -5.65 -8.07 20.14
N VAL A 142 -4.95 -7.33 19.27
CA VAL A 142 -3.67 -6.69 19.63
C VAL A 142 -3.89 -5.61 20.70
N ASN A 143 -4.94 -4.80 20.55
CA ASN A 143 -5.20 -3.68 21.44
C ASN A 143 -5.94 -4.07 22.74
N ALA A 144 -6.41 -5.32 22.87
CA ALA A 144 -7.12 -5.79 24.06
C ALA A 144 -6.19 -6.03 25.27
N GLU A 145 -4.91 -6.32 25.02
CA GLU A 145 -3.89 -6.55 26.05
C GLU A 145 -2.77 -5.50 25.91
N ASP A 146 -2.10 -5.16 27.01
CA ASP A 146 -0.86 -4.36 26.95
C ASP A 146 0.30 -5.21 26.41
N ASN A 147 0.36 -5.30 25.07
CA ASN A 147 1.40 -5.98 24.32
C ASN A 147 2.65 -5.12 24.12
N GLY A 148 2.64 -3.86 24.56
CA GLY A 148 3.71 -2.88 24.33
C GLY A 148 3.74 -2.26 22.94
N TRP A 149 2.75 -2.55 22.11
CA TRP A 149 2.54 -1.94 20.81
C TRP A 149 1.05 -1.92 20.48
N ARG A 150 0.67 -1.08 19.53
CA ARG A 150 -0.73 -0.89 19.10
C ARG A 150 -0.90 -1.18 17.62
N ALA A 151 -2.09 -1.66 17.27
CA ALA A 151 -2.52 -1.88 15.90
C ALA A 151 -3.53 -0.82 15.44
N SER A 152 -3.49 -0.46 14.16
CA SER A 152 -4.49 0.38 13.50
C SER A 152 -4.78 -0.12 12.08
N ASN A 153 -5.80 0.50 11.47
CA ASN A 153 -6.14 0.27 10.08
C ASN A 153 -5.46 1.32 9.17
N TYR A 154 -5.17 0.91 7.94
CA TYR A 154 -4.61 1.76 6.89
C TYR A 154 -5.42 1.61 5.60
N SER A 155 -5.95 2.71 5.08
CA SER A 155 -6.79 2.70 3.87
C SER A 155 -6.11 2.05 2.65
N PHE A 156 -4.80 2.19 2.51
CA PHE A 156 -4.01 1.63 1.41
C PHE A 156 -3.67 0.13 1.56
N LEU A 157 -3.98 -0.48 2.72
CA LEU A 157 -3.85 -1.91 2.99
C LEU A 157 -5.20 -2.59 3.23
N TRP A 158 -6.22 -1.83 3.63
CA TRP A 158 -7.58 -2.32 3.84
C TRP A 158 -8.18 -2.81 2.52
N GLY A 159 -8.85 -3.95 2.56
CA GLY A 159 -9.42 -4.57 1.37
C GLY A 159 -8.43 -5.35 0.50
N MET A 160 -7.16 -5.45 0.89
CA MET A 160 -6.21 -6.42 0.33
C MET A 160 -6.40 -7.79 0.99
N THR A 161 -6.19 -8.84 0.20
CA THR A 161 -6.00 -10.19 0.72
C THR A 161 -4.60 -10.34 1.33
N LEU A 162 -4.42 -11.33 2.22
CA LEU A 162 -3.13 -11.68 2.80
C LEU A 162 -2.13 -12.07 1.71
N GLU A 163 -2.59 -12.75 0.65
CA GLU A 163 -1.72 -13.14 -0.45
C GLU A 163 -1.20 -11.93 -1.23
N GLU A 164 -2.08 -10.96 -1.54
CA GLU A 164 -1.67 -9.70 -2.16
C GLU A 164 -0.71 -8.93 -1.27
N GLY A 165 -0.97 -8.88 0.05
CA GLY A 165 -0.06 -8.26 1.01
C GLY A 165 1.32 -8.92 1.03
N ILE A 166 1.38 -10.25 1.00
CA ILE A 166 2.64 -10.98 0.91
C ILE A 166 3.35 -10.66 -0.41
N GLN A 167 2.66 -10.77 -1.55
CA GLN A 167 3.28 -10.57 -2.86
C GLN A 167 3.74 -9.12 -3.08
N ARG A 168 2.92 -8.14 -2.68
CA ARG A 168 3.11 -6.73 -3.03
C ARG A 168 3.90 -5.96 -1.97
N ARG A 169 3.86 -6.37 -0.71
CA ARG A 169 4.58 -5.68 0.38
C ARG A 169 5.83 -6.43 0.83
N LEU A 170 5.87 -7.76 0.69
CA LEU A 170 7.05 -8.56 1.06
C LEU A 170 7.83 -8.96 -0.20
N GLY A 171 8.97 -8.32 -0.39
CA GLY A 171 9.80 -8.49 -1.58
C GLY A 171 11.06 -9.30 -1.39
N THR A 172 11.36 -9.78 -0.17
CA THR A 172 12.68 -10.37 0.09
C THR A 172 12.60 -11.88 0.02
N LEU A 173 13.44 -12.48 -0.82
CA LEU A 173 13.56 -13.93 -0.89
C LEU A 173 14.52 -14.40 0.20
N LYS A 174 14.13 -15.48 0.89
CA LYS A 174 14.97 -16.09 1.92
C LYS A 174 16.38 -16.35 1.36
N PRO A 175 17.44 -15.91 2.06
CA PRO A 175 18.81 -16.22 1.66
C PRO A 175 19.00 -17.74 1.47
N GLY A 176 19.80 -18.13 0.47
CA GLY A 176 20.13 -19.54 0.24
C GLY A 176 21.01 -20.09 1.36
N ARG A 177 21.09 -21.41 1.52
CA ARG A 177 21.85 -22.05 2.60
C ARG A 177 23.31 -21.56 2.70
N SER A 178 24.00 -21.44 1.56
CA SER A 178 25.39 -20.94 1.53
C SER A 178 25.51 -19.49 1.95
N VAL A 179 24.55 -18.64 1.56
CA VAL A 179 24.51 -17.22 1.94
C VAL A 179 24.20 -17.09 3.44
N SER A 180 23.23 -17.85 3.96
CA SER A 180 22.95 -17.95 5.39
C SER A 180 24.07 -18.57 6.21
N ALA A 181 25.08 -19.17 5.57
CA ALA A 181 26.25 -19.76 6.22
C ALA A 181 27.52 -18.93 5.96
N MET A 182 27.40 -17.72 5.40
CA MET A 182 28.51 -16.79 5.31
C MET A 182 29.10 -16.57 6.71
N THR A 183 30.44 -16.58 6.80
CA THR A 183 31.18 -16.29 8.03
C THR A 183 30.72 -14.95 8.58
N GLU A 184 30.33 -14.98 9.85
CA GLU A 184 29.95 -13.78 10.58
C GLU A 184 31.21 -13.02 10.99
N VAL A 185 31.17 -11.70 10.83
CA VAL A 185 32.21 -10.81 11.31
C VAL A 185 31.84 -10.37 12.72
N ASP A 186 32.69 -10.67 13.68
CA ASP A 186 32.65 -10.07 15.02
C ASP A 186 33.23 -8.65 14.94
N ILE A 187 32.56 -7.69 15.55
CA ILE A 187 33.02 -6.30 15.59
C ILE A 187 33.79 -6.10 16.90
N GLU A 188 35.07 -5.73 16.81
CA GLU A 188 35.85 -5.47 18.02
C GLU A 188 35.23 -4.30 18.81
N GLN A 189 34.76 -4.63 20.02
CA GLN A 189 34.07 -3.68 20.89
C GLN A 189 35.09 -2.89 21.68
N THR A 190 35.51 -1.79 21.08
CA THR A 190 36.43 -0.82 21.68
C THR A 190 35.72 0.41 22.23
N THR A 191 34.37 0.42 22.22
CA THR A 191 33.56 1.61 22.47
C THR A 191 32.34 1.28 23.34
N ASP A 192 32.12 2.08 24.38
CA ASP A 192 30.91 2.05 25.19
C ASP A 192 29.68 2.36 24.33
N LEU A 193 28.73 1.41 24.28
CA LEU A 193 27.50 1.55 23.51
C LEU A 193 26.47 2.36 24.31
N PRO A 194 25.91 3.47 23.78
CA PRO A 194 24.88 4.23 24.47
C PRO A 194 23.58 3.44 24.59
N GLU A 195 22.75 3.74 25.59
CA GLU A 195 21.44 3.08 25.77
C GLU A 195 20.50 3.34 24.59
N ASN A 196 20.55 4.54 24.01
CA ASN A 196 19.73 4.96 22.87
C ASN A 196 20.62 5.56 21.79
N PHE A 197 20.34 5.20 20.54
CA PHE A 197 21.08 5.69 19.39
C PHE A 197 20.18 5.82 18.17
N ASP A 198 20.36 6.90 17.41
CA ASP A 198 19.65 7.16 16.16
C ASP A 198 20.61 7.77 15.14
N CYS A 199 20.85 7.09 14.02
CA CYS A 199 21.70 7.57 12.94
C CYS A 199 21.30 8.96 12.45
N ARG A 200 20.00 9.30 12.48
CA ARG A 200 19.48 10.61 12.01
C ARG A 200 19.91 11.75 12.92
N GLN A 201 20.16 11.48 14.20
CA GLN A 201 20.67 12.47 15.14
C GLN A 201 22.19 12.62 15.01
N LYS A 202 22.92 11.52 14.80
CA LYS A 202 24.38 11.55 14.65
C LYS A 202 24.83 12.13 13.31
N TRP A 203 24.14 11.78 12.23
CA TRP A 203 24.46 12.20 10.86
C TRP A 203 23.24 12.88 10.22
N PRO A 204 22.89 14.10 10.66
CA PRO A 204 21.78 14.84 10.06
C PRO A 204 22.04 15.04 8.56
N ASP A 205 20.98 14.99 7.76
CA ASP A 205 20.98 15.14 6.28
C ASP A 205 21.74 14.07 5.48
N TRP A 206 22.33 13.05 6.12
CA TRP A 206 23.02 11.95 5.43
C TRP A 206 22.23 10.65 5.42
N ILE A 207 21.11 10.61 6.17
CA ILE A 207 20.22 9.45 6.23
C ILE A 207 19.01 9.71 5.34
N GLU A 208 18.81 8.86 4.33
CA GLU A 208 17.67 8.97 3.42
C GLU A 208 16.34 8.87 4.17
N GLY A 209 15.30 9.52 3.64
CA GLY A 209 13.95 9.47 4.20
C GLY A 209 13.26 8.11 4.04
N ILE A 210 11.96 8.08 4.34
CA ILE A 210 11.11 6.90 4.11
C ILE A 210 10.67 6.88 2.65
N MET A 211 10.88 5.74 1.99
CA MET A 211 10.38 5.47 0.64
C MET A 211 9.07 4.68 0.70
N ASP A 212 8.19 4.88 -0.28
CA ASP A 212 7.05 4.00 -0.51
C ASP A 212 7.31 3.11 -1.72
N GLN A 213 7.43 1.80 -1.47
CA GLN A 213 7.60 0.79 -2.51
C GLN A 213 6.33 0.60 -3.35
N GLY A 214 5.16 1.07 -2.87
CA GLY A 214 3.87 0.87 -3.53
C GLY A 214 3.48 -0.59 -3.65
N ASN A 215 2.71 -0.94 -4.68
CA ASN A 215 2.27 -2.33 -4.93
C ASN A 215 3.34 -3.15 -5.66
N CYS A 216 4.55 -3.13 -5.12
CA CYS A 216 5.72 -3.79 -5.68
C CYS A 216 6.54 -4.43 -4.56
N GLY A 217 6.79 -5.75 -4.60
CA GLY A 217 7.67 -6.45 -3.68
C GLY A 217 9.15 -6.12 -3.92
N SER A 218 9.52 -4.84 -3.80
CA SER A 218 10.87 -4.31 -4.03
C SER A 218 11.61 -3.96 -2.75
N SER A 219 11.17 -4.40 -1.57
CA SER A 219 11.85 -4.08 -0.31
C SER A 219 13.32 -4.48 -0.26
N TRP A 220 13.67 -5.57 -0.94
CA TRP A 220 15.06 -6.00 -1.16
C TRP A 220 15.89 -4.93 -1.88
N ALA A 221 15.32 -4.21 -2.84
CA ALA A 221 16.00 -3.16 -3.58
C ALA A 221 16.00 -1.85 -2.77
N VAL A 222 14.84 -1.46 -2.22
CA VAL A 222 14.68 -0.21 -1.44
C VAL A 222 15.63 -0.18 -0.24
N SER A 223 15.67 -1.25 0.56
CA SER A 223 16.56 -1.29 1.72
C SER A 223 18.03 -1.35 1.34
N THR A 224 18.38 -1.99 0.21
CA THR A 224 19.76 -2.03 -0.31
C THR A 224 20.21 -0.63 -0.73
N THR A 225 19.42 0.08 -1.53
CA THR A 225 19.77 1.41 -2.02
C THR A 225 19.77 2.45 -0.91
N ALA A 226 18.84 2.36 0.05
CA ALA A 226 18.82 3.24 1.22
C ALA A 226 20.09 3.09 2.08
N VAL A 227 20.47 1.85 2.45
CA VAL A 227 21.69 1.59 3.21
C VAL A 227 22.94 2.02 2.42
N ALA A 228 22.98 1.75 1.12
CA ALA A 228 24.09 2.16 0.28
C ALA A 228 24.23 3.69 0.19
N SER A 229 23.13 4.43 0.08
CA SER A 229 23.11 5.89 0.01
C SER A 229 23.60 6.50 1.33
N ASP A 230 23.07 6.03 2.46
CA ASP A 230 23.46 6.53 3.78
C ASP A 230 24.94 6.29 4.04
N ARG A 231 25.41 5.06 3.78
CA ARG A 231 26.81 4.71 4.04
C ARG A 231 27.76 5.42 3.10
N LEU A 232 27.36 5.66 1.86
CA LEU A 232 28.14 6.49 0.94
C LEU A 232 28.31 7.91 1.50
N ALA A 233 27.24 8.54 1.98
CA ALA A 233 27.30 9.85 2.58
C ALA A 233 28.15 9.84 3.87
N ILE A 234 27.93 8.89 4.78
CA ILE A 234 28.68 8.79 6.04
C ILE A 234 30.18 8.58 5.80
N GLN A 235 30.54 7.63 4.95
CA GLN A 235 31.95 7.25 4.75
C GLN A 235 32.72 8.23 3.88
N SER A 236 32.02 8.99 3.03
CA SER A 236 32.60 10.13 2.32
C SER A 236 32.54 11.43 3.13
N MET A 237 32.22 11.39 4.43
CA MET A 237 32.08 12.58 5.29
C MET A 237 31.15 13.66 4.69
N GLY A 238 30.12 13.23 3.97
CA GLY A 238 29.14 14.08 3.34
C GLY A 238 29.55 14.68 2.00
N HIS A 239 30.70 14.30 1.42
CA HIS A 239 31.10 14.72 0.07
C HIS A 239 30.23 14.06 -1.02
N MET A 240 29.78 12.82 -0.79
CA MET A 240 28.96 12.07 -1.74
C MET A 240 27.55 11.86 -1.19
N ARG A 241 26.67 12.86 -1.36
CA ARG A 241 25.24 12.80 -0.98
C ARG A 241 24.38 12.50 -2.21
N ALA A 242 24.33 11.22 -2.56
CA ALA A 242 23.65 10.77 -3.77
C ALA A 242 22.60 9.70 -3.42
N PRO A 243 21.31 10.06 -3.32
CA PRO A 243 20.23 9.09 -3.20
C PRO A 243 20.30 8.11 -4.38
N LEU A 244 20.54 6.84 -4.11
CA LEU A 244 20.74 5.82 -5.14
C LEU A 244 19.40 5.27 -5.66
N SER A 245 19.34 5.01 -6.96
CA SER A 245 18.11 4.63 -7.64
C SER A 245 17.71 3.19 -7.34
N THR A 246 16.65 3.04 -6.55
CA THR A 246 15.92 1.77 -6.39
C THR A 246 15.42 1.25 -7.73
N GLN A 247 14.93 2.14 -8.61
CA GLN A 247 14.40 1.75 -9.91
C GLN A 247 15.48 1.14 -10.81
N ASN A 248 16.69 1.69 -10.83
CA ASN A 248 17.79 1.16 -11.61
C ASN A 248 18.17 -0.24 -11.13
N LEU A 249 18.32 -0.43 -9.81
CA LEU A 249 18.61 -1.74 -9.23
C LEU A 249 17.52 -2.75 -9.60
N LEU A 250 16.25 -2.38 -9.42
CA LEU A 250 15.09 -3.22 -9.73
C LEU A 250 15.01 -3.58 -11.23
N SER A 251 15.24 -2.61 -12.10
CA SER A 251 15.19 -2.75 -13.57
C SER A 251 16.36 -3.57 -14.13
N CYS A 252 17.55 -3.46 -13.54
CA CYS A 252 18.79 -3.91 -14.17
C CYS A 252 19.47 -5.10 -13.49
N ASN A 253 19.21 -5.34 -12.20
CA ASN A 253 19.65 -6.55 -11.53
C ASN A 253 18.66 -7.69 -11.78
N THR A 254 18.69 -8.30 -12.97
CA THR A 254 17.69 -9.32 -13.36
C THR A 254 18.15 -10.77 -13.12
N ARG A 255 19.46 -11.02 -13.00
CA ARG A 255 19.98 -12.39 -12.86
C ARG A 255 19.67 -12.96 -11.48
N GLY A 256 18.72 -13.90 -11.42
CA GLY A 256 18.31 -14.55 -10.17
C GLY A 256 17.43 -13.69 -9.27
N GLN A 257 16.88 -12.61 -9.83
CA GLN A 257 15.90 -11.71 -9.20
C GLN A 257 14.57 -11.78 -9.95
N ARG A 258 13.49 -11.35 -9.29
CA ARG A 258 12.14 -11.31 -9.87
C ARG A 258 11.49 -9.91 -9.79
N GLY A 259 12.30 -8.87 -9.57
CA GLY A 259 11.81 -7.48 -9.46
C GLY A 259 10.78 -7.33 -8.32
N CYS A 260 9.56 -6.88 -8.63
CA CYS A 260 8.47 -6.76 -7.66
C CYS A 260 7.89 -8.11 -7.20
N ASP A 261 8.21 -9.24 -7.83
CA ASP A 261 7.89 -10.57 -7.28
C ASP A 261 9.00 -11.06 -6.33
N GLY A 262 9.92 -10.17 -5.99
CA GLY A 262 10.93 -10.31 -4.97
C GLY A 262 12.34 -10.59 -5.47
N GLY A 263 13.29 -10.35 -4.59
CA GLY A 263 14.72 -10.50 -4.85
C GLY A 263 15.53 -10.85 -3.61
N ARG A 264 16.76 -11.27 -3.87
CA ARG A 264 17.76 -11.68 -2.90
C ARG A 264 18.73 -10.53 -2.65
N ILE A 265 18.94 -10.20 -1.37
CA ILE A 265 19.80 -9.08 -0.97
C ILE A 265 21.29 -9.33 -1.25
N ASP A 266 21.77 -10.59 -1.20
CA ASP A 266 23.15 -10.94 -1.57
C ASP A 266 23.46 -10.62 -3.04
N ARG A 267 22.48 -10.88 -3.92
CA ARG A 267 22.60 -10.60 -5.36
C ARG A 267 22.51 -9.11 -5.66
N ALA A 268 21.73 -8.37 -4.87
CA ALA A 268 21.63 -6.93 -4.96
C ALA A 268 22.99 -6.27 -4.62
N TRP A 269 23.58 -6.61 -3.48
CA TRP A 269 24.90 -6.11 -3.11
C TRP A 269 26.00 -6.55 -4.08
N PHE A 270 25.97 -7.79 -4.58
CA PHE A 270 26.91 -8.22 -5.61
C PHE A 270 26.79 -7.39 -6.90
N TYR A 271 25.57 -6.97 -7.25
CA TYR A 271 25.34 -6.10 -8.39
C TYR A 271 25.91 -4.70 -8.18
N LEU A 272 25.65 -4.08 -7.01
CA LEU A 272 26.23 -2.79 -6.64
C LEU A 272 27.76 -2.85 -6.69
N ARG A 273 28.37 -3.91 -6.14
CA ARG A 273 29.81 -4.13 -6.22
C ARG A 273 30.33 -4.21 -7.65
N ARG A 274 29.71 -5.02 -8.51
CA ARG A 274 30.26 -5.34 -9.84
C ARG A 274 29.96 -4.27 -10.88
N PHE A 275 28.77 -3.68 -10.85
CA PHE A 275 28.26 -2.81 -11.91
C PHE A 275 27.94 -1.40 -11.42
N GLY A 276 27.63 -1.26 -10.13
CA GLY A 276 27.13 -0.02 -9.57
C GLY A 276 25.72 0.34 -10.02
N ILE A 277 25.18 1.40 -9.42
CA ILE A 277 23.86 1.95 -9.74
C ILE A 277 23.91 3.47 -9.85
N VAL A 278 22.97 4.06 -10.58
CA VAL A 278 22.85 5.52 -10.74
C VAL A 278 22.01 6.14 -9.61
N THR A 279 21.93 7.48 -9.55
CA THR A 279 21.08 8.19 -8.59
C THR A 279 19.59 8.10 -8.91
N ASP A 280 18.74 8.28 -7.90
CA ASP A 280 17.28 8.32 -8.08
C ASP A 280 16.84 9.46 -9.02
N GLN A 281 17.53 10.60 -9.00
CA GLN A 281 17.29 11.69 -9.97
C GLN A 281 17.52 11.25 -11.43
N CYS A 282 18.49 10.35 -11.65
CA CYS A 282 18.77 9.79 -12.97
C CYS A 282 17.69 8.79 -13.40
N TYR A 283 17.27 7.92 -12.48
CA TYR A 283 16.26 6.91 -12.75
C TYR A 283 15.22 6.86 -11.61
N PRO A 284 14.20 7.73 -11.65
CA PRO A 284 13.24 7.84 -10.55
C PRO A 284 12.37 6.60 -10.38
N TYR A 285 11.95 6.34 -9.14
CA TYR A 285 11.07 5.21 -8.82
C TYR A 285 9.65 5.35 -9.40
N GLN A 286 9.26 4.35 -10.19
CA GLN A 286 7.96 4.27 -10.86
C GLN A 286 7.26 2.93 -10.61
N SER A 287 8.00 1.85 -10.31
CA SER A 287 7.43 0.49 -10.19
C SER A 287 6.36 0.32 -9.11
N GLY A 288 6.24 1.26 -8.16
CA GLY A 288 5.20 1.23 -7.12
C GLY A 288 3.92 2.03 -7.41
N ARG A 289 3.84 2.80 -8.51
CA ARG A 289 2.84 3.88 -8.66
C ARG A 289 1.49 3.47 -9.28
N ASP A 290 1.38 2.47 -10.17
CA ASP A 290 0.12 2.24 -10.91
C ASP A 290 -0.22 0.78 -11.28
N GLU A 291 -1.49 0.40 -11.08
CA GLU A 291 -2.12 -0.84 -11.59
C GLU A 291 -2.28 -0.82 -13.13
N ALA A 292 -2.53 0.36 -13.71
CA ALA A 292 -2.68 0.55 -15.16
C ALA A 292 -1.35 0.35 -15.92
N SER A 293 -0.22 0.63 -15.26
CA SER A 293 1.08 0.13 -15.68
C SER A 293 1.23 -1.33 -15.26
N LYS A 294 0.40 -2.25 -15.79
CA LYS A 294 0.48 -3.71 -15.56
C LYS A 294 1.94 -4.10 -15.29
N MET A 295 2.33 -4.22 -14.02
CA MET A 295 3.72 -4.39 -13.54
C MET A 295 4.73 -4.18 -14.67
N LYS A 296 5.05 -2.92 -15.07
CA LYS A 296 5.97 -2.68 -16.20
C LYS A 296 7.21 -3.52 -15.95
N ARG A 297 7.34 -4.62 -16.70
CA ARG A 297 8.40 -5.61 -16.51
C ARG A 297 9.71 -4.84 -16.53
N TYR A 298 10.49 -5.01 -15.46
CA TYR A 298 11.80 -4.44 -15.18
C TYR A 298 12.68 -4.45 -16.43
N ALA A 299 12.55 -3.42 -17.27
CA ALA A 299 13.32 -3.26 -18.48
C ALA A 299 14.40 -2.26 -18.16
N CYS A 300 15.63 -2.75 -18.07
CA CYS A 300 16.79 -1.91 -17.91
C CYS A 300 16.97 -1.04 -19.16
N MET A 301 16.66 0.25 -19.06
CA MET A 301 16.90 1.23 -20.12
C MET A 301 18.35 1.75 -20.13
N LEU A 302 19.13 1.43 -19.09
CA LEU A 302 20.53 1.83 -18.99
C LEU A 302 21.44 0.67 -19.42
N PRO A 303 22.34 0.87 -20.39
CA PRO A 303 23.39 -0.08 -20.73
C PRO A 303 24.19 -0.58 -19.51
N ARG A 304 24.58 -1.86 -19.58
CA ARG A 304 25.36 -2.52 -18.53
C ARG A 304 26.74 -1.88 -18.33
N TYR A 305 27.30 -1.27 -19.37
CA TYR A 305 28.61 -0.60 -19.37
C TYR A 305 28.46 0.82 -19.94
N GLN A 306 29.23 1.78 -19.41
CA GLN A 306 29.22 3.24 -19.69
C GLN A 306 28.14 4.10 -18.99
N SER A 307 28.46 5.40 -18.91
CA SER A 307 27.56 6.52 -18.63
C SER A 307 26.60 6.67 -19.81
N SER A 308 25.33 6.36 -19.59
CA SER A 308 24.29 6.57 -20.59
C SER A 308 23.38 7.71 -20.15
N PRO A 309 22.67 8.37 -21.09
CA PRO A 309 21.69 9.38 -20.75
C PRO A 309 20.69 8.81 -19.73
N CYS A 310 20.47 9.56 -18.65
CA CYS A 310 19.49 9.17 -17.65
C CYS A 310 18.10 9.10 -18.29
N PRO A 311 17.26 8.08 -17.98
CA PRO A 311 15.89 8.04 -18.45
C PRO A 311 15.06 9.28 -18.09
N SER A 312 15.47 10.01 -17.05
CA SER A 312 14.86 11.30 -16.71
C SER A 312 15.17 12.43 -17.71
N ASN A 313 16.11 12.25 -18.64
CA ASN A 313 16.65 13.24 -19.59
C ASN A 313 17.23 14.51 -18.91
N LYS A 314 17.44 14.48 -17.59
CA LYS A 314 17.85 15.67 -16.81
C LYS A 314 19.36 15.76 -16.56
N MET A 315 20.09 14.66 -16.72
CA MET A 315 21.51 14.59 -16.35
C MET A 315 22.19 13.36 -16.97
N THR A 316 23.51 13.31 -16.89
CA THR A 316 24.30 12.07 -16.92
C THR A 316 24.75 11.76 -15.50
N SER A 317 24.48 10.54 -15.01
CA SER A 317 24.92 10.11 -13.67
C SER A 317 26.06 9.12 -13.79
N GLY A 318 27.11 9.32 -12.98
CA GLY A 318 28.06 8.26 -12.66
C GLY A 318 27.34 7.06 -12.02
N LYS A 319 27.99 5.89 -12.09
CA LYS A 319 27.55 4.71 -11.35
C LYS A 319 28.31 4.62 -10.03
N TYR A 320 27.58 4.43 -8.94
CA TYR A 320 28.11 4.28 -7.60
C TYR A 320 28.21 2.80 -7.27
N GLN A 321 29.40 2.38 -6.83
CA GLN A 321 29.69 0.98 -6.47
C GLN A 321 29.86 0.83 -4.96
N SER A 322 29.76 -0.42 -4.49
CA SER A 322 30.04 -0.79 -3.10
C SER A 322 31.22 -1.74 -3.01
N SER A 323 31.83 -1.81 -1.84
CA SER A 323 32.67 -2.94 -1.44
C SER A 323 31.83 -4.23 -1.31
N PRO A 324 32.46 -5.41 -1.13
CA PRO A 324 31.75 -6.63 -0.77
C PRO A 324 30.93 -6.46 0.52
N PRO A 325 29.66 -6.91 0.55
CA PRO A 325 28.91 -6.96 1.80
C PRO A 325 29.50 -8.02 2.74
N TYR A 326 29.36 -7.80 4.04
CA TYR A 326 29.73 -8.77 5.07
C TYR A 326 28.56 -8.98 6.03
N ARG A 327 28.47 -10.18 6.57
CA ARG A 327 27.43 -10.55 7.51
C ARG A 327 27.92 -10.27 8.93
N LEU A 328 27.10 -9.55 9.70
CA LEU A 328 27.37 -9.33 11.11
C LEU A 328 27.02 -10.56 11.92
N SER A 329 27.70 -10.72 13.06
CA SER A 329 27.29 -11.70 14.05
C SER A 329 25.87 -11.42 14.56
N ARG A 330 25.25 -12.44 15.14
CA ARG A 330 23.91 -12.33 15.74
C ARG A 330 23.91 -11.66 17.12
N LYS A 331 25.08 -11.25 17.63
CA LYS A 331 25.21 -10.54 18.90
C LYS A 331 24.65 -9.13 18.73
N GLU A 332 23.85 -8.72 19.68
CA GLU A 332 23.20 -7.41 19.66
C GLU A 332 24.24 -6.29 19.59
N GLU A 333 25.28 -6.44 20.39
CA GLU A 333 26.32 -5.45 20.60
C GLU A 333 27.19 -5.27 19.35
N ASP A 334 27.37 -6.32 18.54
CA ASP A 334 28.09 -6.21 17.26
C ASP A 334 27.28 -5.44 16.22
N ILE A 335 25.96 -5.65 16.19
CA ILE A 335 25.05 -4.89 15.33
C ILE A 335 25.01 -3.42 15.77
N MET A 336 24.93 -3.16 17.08
CA MET A 336 24.97 -1.81 17.65
C MET A 336 26.29 -1.11 17.34
N ALA A 337 27.42 -1.78 17.55
CA ALA A 337 28.76 -1.24 17.30
C ALA A 337 28.95 -0.90 15.81
N GLU A 338 28.47 -1.76 14.92
CA GLU A 338 28.51 -1.51 13.48
C GLU A 338 27.68 -0.28 13.10
N ILE A 339 26.44 -0.19 13.60
CA ILE A 339 25.57 0.97 13.35
C ILE A 339 26.19 2.26 13.91
N LEU A 340 26.75 2.20 15.12
CA LEU A 340 27.40 3.34 15.78
C LEU A 340 28.58 3.87 14.97
N LYS A 341 29.43 2.97 14.45
CA LYS A 341 30.67 3.31 13.77
C LYS A 341 30.43 3.70 12.31
N ASN A 342 29.60 2.92 11.60
CA ASN A 342 29.55 2.92 10.13
C ASN A 342 28.17 3.26 9.56
N GLY A 343 27.17 3.50 10.40
CA GLY A 343 25.82 3.85 9.96
C GLY A 343 24.89 2.66 9.70
N PRO A 344 23.70 2.92 9.15
CA PRO A 344 22.62 1.94 9.06
C PRO A 344 23.02 0.61 8.41
N VAL A 345 22.39 -0.48 8.84
CA VAL A 345 22.61 -1.84 8.32
C VAL A 345 21.33 -2.37 7.66
N GLN A 346 21.46 -3.36 6.77
CA GLN A 346 20.31 -4.03 6.17
C GLN A 346 20.00 -5.32 6.93
N ALA A 347 18.76 -5.50 7.37
CA ALA A 347 18.31 -6.71 8.05
C ALA A 347 17.17 -7.37 7.29
N THR A 348 17.10 -8.72 7.31
CA THR A 348 15.89 -9.44 6.91
C THR A 348 14.94 -9.58 8.07
N LEU A 349 13.65 -9.45 7.82
CA LEU A 349 12.57 -9.58 8.80
C LEU A 349 11.55 -10.60 8.31
N LEU A 350 11.22 -11.58 9.13
CA LEU A 350 10.13 -12.52 8.87
C LEU A 350 8.79 -11.91 9.32
N VAL A 351 8.07 -11.31 8.39
CA VAL A 351 6.83 -10.59 8.67
C VAL A 351 5.72 -11.57 9.07
N LYS A 352 4.98 -11.18 10.11
CA LYS A 352 3.78 -11.87 10.60
C LYS A 352 2.54 -11.11 10.18
N GLU A 353 1.41 -11.77 10.29
CA GLU A 353 0.12 -11.30 9.81
C GLU A 353 -0.36 -10.06 10.58
N ASP A 354 -0.01 -9.90 11.85
CA ASP A 354 -0.38 -8.74 12.67
C ASP A 354 0.50 -7.50 12.43
N PHE A 355 1.72 -7.68 11.91
CA PHE A 355 2.68 -6.60 11.67
C PHE A 355 2.17 -5.57 10.66
N TYR A 356 1.35 -5.98 9.68
CA TYR A 356 0.76 -5.06 8.71
C TYR A 356 -0.07 -3.94 9.36
N SER A 357 -0.65 -4.23 10.53
CA SER A 357 -1.46 -3.30 11.31
C SER A 357 -0.66 -2.47 12.32
N TYR A 358 0.67 -2.65 12.44
CA TYR A 358 1.49 -1.89 13.40
C TYR A 358 1.28 -0.38 13.30
N ALA A 359 1.07 0.28 14.43
CA ALA A 359 0.83 1.73 14.53
C ALA A 359 1.71 2.44 15.58
N GLY A 360 2.51 1.72 16.35
CA GLY A 360 3.46 2.31 17.31
C GLY A 360 3.75 1.42 18.51
N GLY A 361 4.81 1.76 19.25
CA GLY A 361 5.32 0.97 20.38
C GLY A 361 6.40 -0.04 19.96
N VAL A 362 6.76 -0.98 20.82
CA VAL A 362 7.77 -2.00 20.52
C VAL A 362 7.08 -3.27 20.05
N TYR A 363 7.10 -3.49 18.73
CA TYR A 363 6.46 -4.64 18.10
C TYR A 363 7.01 -5.97 18.61
N LYS A 364 6.08 -6.87 18.95
CA LYS A 364 6.31 -8.29 19.24
C LYS A 364 5.13 -9.09 18.70
N TYR A 365 5.39 -10.20 18.03
CA TYR A 365 4.33 -11.02 17.44
C TYR A 365 3.31 -11.50 18.48
N THR A 366 2.04 -11.16 18.28
CA THR A 366 0.95 -11.50 19.18
C THR A 366 0.25 -12.76 18.69
N ARG A 367 0.67 -13.94 19.15
CA ARG A 367 0.16 -15.24 18.65
C ARG A 367 -1.36 -15.39 18.72
N GLN A 368 -2.01 -14.71 19.67
CA GLN A 368 -3.45 -14.77 19.90
C GLN A 368 -4.25 -13.89 18.93
N SER A 369 -3.60 -12.92 18.27
CA SER A 369 -4.27 -12.00 17.35
C SER A 369 -4.76 -12.67 16.06
N VAL A 370 -4.24 -13.86 15.75
CA VAL A 370 -4.54 -14.60 14.51
C VAL A 370 -5.08 -16.01 14.84
N LYS A 371 -6.29 -16.33 14.38
CA LYS A 371 -6.89 -17.67 14.51
C LYS A 371 -6.02 -18.75 13.85
N LYS A 372 -5.80 -19.87 14.55
CA LYS A 372 -5.08 -21.05 14.05
C LYS A 372 -5.88 -21.79 12.96
N SER A 373 -5.89 -21.31 11.72
CA SER A 373 -6.21 -22.15 10.57
C SER A 373 -4.93 -22.48 9.80
N SER A 374 -4.83 -23.69 9.26
CA SER A 374 -3.65 -24.14 8.49
C SER A 374 -3.39 -23.28 7.24
N LYS A 375 -4.42 -22.63 6.69
CA LYS A 375 -4.32 -21.65 5.59
C LYS A 375 -3.77 -20.28 6.01
N ARG A 376 -3.77 -19.94 7.31
CA ARG A 376 -3.39 -18.61 7.85
C ARG A 376 -1.89 -18.43 8.13
N ARG A 377 -1.02 -19.43 8.00
CA ARG A 377 0.41 -19.34 8.36
C ARG A 377 1.33 -18.94 7.19
N ARG A 378 0.87 -18.10 6.27
CA ARG A 378 1.71 -17.66 5.15
C ARG A 378 2.57 -16.51 5.64
N LYS A 379 3.89 -16.76 5.69
CA LYS A 379 4.90 -15.77 6.09
C LYS A 379 5.75 -15.44 4.88
N GLY A 380 6.16 -14.19 4.77
CA GLY A 380 7.15 -13.75 3.80
C GLY A 380 8.31 -13.04 4.49
N TYR A 381 9.44 -13.00 3.80
CA TYR A 381 10.56 -12.18 4.25
C TYR A 381 10.43 -10.78 3.64
N HIS A 382 10.71 -9.81 4.48
CA HIS A 382 10.91 -8.41 4.15
C HIS A 382 12.38 -8.05 4.43
N SER A 383 12.84 -6.94 3.90
CA SER A 383 14.14 -6.38 4.28
C SER A 383 13.95 -4.92 4.63
N VAL A 384 14.64 -4.52 5.68
CA VAL A 384 14.50 -3.21 6.32
C VAL A 384 15.88 -2.64 6.57
N ARG A 385 15.91 -1.32 6.73
CA ARG A 385 17.10 -0.60 7.15
C ARG A 385 17.03 -0.35 8.65
N VAL A 386 18.01 -0.85 9.41
CA VAL A 386 18.11 -0.63 10.86
C VAL A 386 19.03 0.56 11.09
N LEU A 387 18.52 1.59 11.78
CA LEU A 387 19.18 2.89 11.93
C LEU A 387 19.50 3.25 13.38
N GLY A 388 19.21 2.38 14.33
CA GLY A 388 19.44 2.68 15.73
C GLY A 388 18.74 1.70 16.67
N TRP A 389 18.75 2.06 17.94
CA TRP A 389 18.16 1.27 19.02
C TRP A 389 17.77 2.18 20.18
N GLY A 390 17.03 1.62 21.13
CA GLY A 390 16.73 2.28 22.38
C GLY A 390 16.03 1.36 23.36
N VAL A 391 15.51 1.96 24.44
CA VAL A 391 14.66 1.28 25.43
C VAL A 391 13.39 2.09 25.59
N ASP A 392 12.25 1.49 25.26
CA ASP A 392 10.95 2.08 25.54
C ASP A 392 10.63 1.88 27.03
N ARG A 393 10.45 2.99 27.75
CA ARG A 393 10.15 3.04 29.19
C ARG A 393 8.77 3.63 29.48
N THR A 394 7.86 3.58 28.51
CA THR A 394 6.45 4.03 28.70
C THR A 394 5.75 3.27 29.82
N ASP A 395 6.06 1.98 29.99
CA ASP A 395 5.79 1.21 31.20
C ASP A 395 7.11 1.10 32.00
N PRO A 396 7.28 1.84 33.11
CA PRO A 396 8.51 1.82 33.91
C PRO A 396 8.85 0.43 34.47
N GLU A 397 7.84 -0.42 34.69
CA GLU A 397 8.01 -1.76 35.25
C GLU A 397 8.42 -2.78 34.16
N LYS A 398 8.23 -2.44 32.89
CA LYS A 398 8.52 -3.30 31.74
C LYS A 398 9.29 -2.52 30.65
N PRO A 399 10.57 -2.18 30.88
CA PRO A 399 11.40 -1.60 29.85
C PRO A 399 11.52 -2.55 28.65
N ARG A 400 11.25 -2.05 27.44
CA ARG A 400 11.25 -2.84 26.20
C ARG A 400 12.41 -2.37 25.31
N PRO A 401 13.54 -3.11 25.26
CA PRO A 401 14.61 -2.80 24.31
C PRO A 401 14.12 -2.97 22.87
N TYR A 402 14.52 -2.07 21.98
CA TYR A 402 14.09 -2.12 20.59
C TYR A 402 15.21 -1.80 19.60
N TRP A 403 15.05 -2.31 18.38
CA TRP A 403 15.69 -1.79 17.17
C TRP A 403 14.79 -0.74 16.52
N LEU A 404 15.38 0.36 16.07
CA LEU A 404 14.70 1.39 15.27
C LEU A 404 14.92 1.09 13.79
N CYS A 405 13.83 0.85 13.08
CA CYS A 405 13.88 0.41 11.68
C CYS A 405 13.07 1.36 10.78
N ALA A 406 13.61 1.63 9.59
CA ALA A 406 12.90 2.29 8.51
C ALA A 406 12.23 1.23 7.62
N ASN A 407 10.91 1.35 7.45
CA ASN A 407 10.16 0.52 6.53
C ASN A 407 10.15 1.16 5.13
N SER A 408 9.53 0.46 4.17
CA SER A 408 9.42 0.87 2.77
C SER A 408 7.96 0.96 2.30
N TRP A 409 7.01 1.22 3.21
CA TRP A 409 5.57 1.30 2.93
C TRP A 409 5.01 2.72 3.04
N GLY A 410 5.87 3.72 2.86
CA GLY A 410 5.50 5.13 2.96
C GLY A 410 5.39 5.64 4.40
N SER A 411 5.36 6.97 4.55
CA SER A 411 5.33 7.64 5.84
C SER A 411 3.97 7.54 6.54
N GLN A 412 2.91 7.21 5.82
CA GLN A 412 1.56 7.01 6.37
C GLN A 412 1.44 5.76 7.26
N TRP A 413 2.42 4.87 7.25
CA TRP A 413 2.40 3.61 7.98
C TRP A 413 3.23 3.68 9.26
N GLY A 414 2.75 3.08 10.36
CA GLY A 414 3.52 2.97 11.60
C GLY A 414 3.86 4.33 12.21
N GLU A 415 5.11 4.50 12.64
CA GLU A 415 5.61 5.71 13.28
C GLU A 415 6.25 6.64 12.23
N ASN A 416 5.43 7.20 11.34
CA ASN A 416 5.87 8.00 10.18
C ASN A 416 6.77 7.20 9.20
N GLY A 417 6.43 5.94 8.96
CA GLY A 417 7.17 5.00 8.12
C GLY A 417 8.27 4.22 8.85
N TYR A 418 8.50 4.55 10.11
CA TYR A 418 9.40 3.81 11.00
C TYR A 418 8.61 2.79 11.84
N PHE A 419 9.34 1.84 12.41
CA PHE A 419 8.82 0.97 13.45
C PHE A 419 9.91 0.61 14.43
N ARG A 420 9.48 0.19 15.61
CA ARG A 420 10.34 -0.37 16.65
C ARG A 420 9.97 -1.82 16.86
N VAL A 421 10.97 -2.69 16.91
CA VAL A 421 10.79 -4.14 17.12
C VAL A 421 11.67 -4.60 18.27
N LEU A 422 11.18 -5.56 19.04
CA LEU A 422 11.86 -6.10 20.21
C LEU A 422 13.29 -6.56 19.86
N ARG A 423 14.27 -5.99 20.56
CA ARG A 423 15.70 -6.27 20.41
C ARG A 423 16.16 -7.31 21.45
N GLY A 424 17.17 -8.10 21.09
CA GLY A 424 17.83 -9.07 21.97
C GLY A 424 17.12 -10.42 22.07
N GLN A 425 16.01 -10.61 21.33
CA GLN A 425 15.26 -11.87 21.28
C GLN A 425 15.14 -12.43 19.87
N ASN A 426 15.82 -11.82 18.89
CA ASN A 426 15.72 -12.15 17.48
C ASN A 426 14.25 -12.20 17.01
N GLU A 427 13.45 -11.24 17.49
CA GLU A 427 12.02 -11.15 17.19
C GLU A 427 11.86 -11.07 15.66
N CYS A 428 10.99 -11.93 15.13
CA CYS A 428 10.81 -12.06 13.68
C CYS A 428 12.10 -12.27 12.88
N GLU A 429 13.10 -12.96 13.46
CA GLU A 429 14.39 -13.25 12.83
C GLU A 429 15.22 -12.01 12.44
N ILE A 430 14.93 -10.82 13.01
CA ILE A 430 15.57 -9.57 12.58
C ILE A 430 17.10 -9.54 12.78
N GLU A 431 17.60 -10.24 13.80
CA GLU A 431 19.04 -10.35 14.11
C GLU A 431 19.70 -11.54 13.40
N SER A 432 18.95 -12.33 12.64
CA SER A 432 19.46 -13.59 12.06
C SER A 432 20.32 -13.36 10.82
N PHE A 433 20.02 -12.33 10.03
CA PHE A 433 20.75 -12.01 8.82
C PHE A 433 20.81 -10.50 8.61
N VAL A 434 21.91 -9.92 9.12
CA VAL A 434 22.21 -8.50 9.05
C VAL A 434 23.48 -8.30 8.22
N LEU A 435 23.42 -7.38 7.26
CA LEU A 435 24.53 -7.06 6.37
C LEU A 435 25.03 -5.64 6.62
N GLY A 436 26.35 -5.53 6.78
CA GLY A 436 27.11 -4.30 6.65
C GLY A 436 27.79 -4.20 5.28
N VAL A 437 28.18 -2.99 4.90
CA VAL A 437 28.90 -2.73 3.64
C VAL A 437 29.72 -1.45 3.76
N TRP A 438 30.79 -1.32 2.98
CA TRP A 438 31.46 -0.04 2.77
C TRP A 438 31.10 0.52 1.37
N GLY A 439 30.76 1.80 1.29
CA GLY A 439 30.72 2.54 0.03
C GLY A 439 32.10 2.56 -0.60
N ASN A 440 32.17 2.47 -1.93
CA ASN A 440 33.43 2.64 -2.63
C ASN A 440 33.72 4.15 -2.74
N VAL A 441 34.39 4.70 -1.74
CA VAL A 441 34.82 6.10 -1.72
C VAL A 441 36.25 6.13 -2.22
N ASP A 442 36.46 6.52 -3.48
CA ASP A 442 37.80 6.72 -4.02
C ASP A 442 38.38 8.03 -3.47
N MET A 443 39.67 8.04 -3.13
CA MET A 443 40.34 9.22 -2.54
C MET A 443 40.36 10.40 -3.52
N ASP A 444 40.39 10.13 -4.82
CA ASP A 444 40.31 11.14 -5.88
C ASP A 444 38.92 11.80 -5.96
N MET A 445 37.87 11.13 -5.47
CA MET A 445 36.49 11.67 -5.44
C MET A 445 36.19 12.54 -4.22
N MET A 446 37.09 12.57 -3.21
CA MET A 446 36.95 13.43 -2.02
C MET A 446 37.61 14.82 -2.19
N GLN A 447 38.34 15.04 -3.29
CA GLN A 447 39.04 16.31 -3.58
C GLN A 447 38.26 17.25 -4.54
N GLY A 448 37.04 16.87 -4.93
CA GLY A 448 36.20 17.59 -5.91
C GLY A 448 35.19 18.54 -5.31
#